data_AF-A0A3Q2L1J7-F1
#
_entry.id   AF-A0A3Q2L1J7-F1
#
_cell.length_a   1.000
_cell.length_b   1.000
_cell.length_c   1.000
_cell.angle_alpha   90.00
_cell.angle_beta   90.00
_cell.angle_gamma   90.00
#
_symmetry.space_group_name_H-M   'P 1'
#
loop_
_entity.id
_entity.type
_entity.pdbx_description
1 polymer ?
#
loop_
_entity_poly.entity_id
_entity_poly.type
_entity_poly.pdbx_seq_one_letter_code
_entity_poly.pdbx_strand_id
1 'polypeptide(L)'
;MLLENFTAAVPGHRCWVHILDNDTVSVNGTGILSQDAVLRISIPLDSNLRPEKCHRFLHPQWHLLHLNGTFPNMSELDTEACVNGWVYDQSSFSSTIVTEWDLVCEFQLLNSVSKFLFMAGTLVGSIIYGHLSDRWLMESARWLIITNKPEDGLKELRKAAHRNGKKDVGDTLTLEVLTSTMQEELEAARTKHTVCDLFRTPNLRKRICLLSFVRLITGDDAENFNHDLQPSFLFMA
;
A
#
# COMPACT_ATOMS: atom_id res chain seq x y z
N MET A 1 -8.01 -2.07 2.14
CA MET A 1 -7.92 -1.16 0.97
C MET A 1 -9.25 -0.58 0.46
N LEU A 2 -10.45 -1.06 0.85
CA LEU A 2 -11.71 -0.42 0.38
C LEU A 2 -11.83 1.05 0.82
N LEU A 3 -11.43 1.38 2.05
CA LEU A 3 -11.56 2.74 2.59
C LEU A 3 -10.66 3.77 1.87
N GLU A 4 -9.46 3.38 1.44
CA GLU A 4 -8.60 4.26 0.64
C GLU A 4 -9.19 4.55 -0.74
N ASN A 5 -9.88 3.57 -1.32
CA ASN A 5 -10.55 3.74 -2.61
C ASN A 5 -11.74 4.71 -2.54
N PHE A 6 -12.46 4.73 -1.41
CA PHE A 6 -13.58 5.66 -1.21
C PHE A 6 -13.14 7.08 -0.83
N THR A 7 -12.08 7.21 -0.04
CA THR A 7 -11.56 8.53 0.39
C THR A 7 -10.81 9.25 -0.72
N ALA A 8 -10.30 8.52 -1.70
CA ALA A 8 -9.50 9.06 -2.79
C ALA A 8 -10.15 8.88 -4.18
N ALA A 9 -11.47 8.71 -4.21
CA ALA A 9 -12.23 8.70 -5.45
C ALA A 9 -12.19 10.06 -6.15
N VAL A 10 -12.04 10.03 -7.48
CA VAL A 10 -12.06 11.21 -8.33
C VAL A 10 -13.46 11.39 -8.92
N PRO A 11 -14.26 12.38 -8.49
CA PRO A 11 -15.57 12.64 -9.08
C PRO A 11 -15.45 13.22 -10.50
N GLY A 12 -16.58 13.31 -11.20
CA GLY A 12 -16.64 14.06 -12.45
C GLY A 12 -16.19 15.51 -12.23
N HIS A 13 -15.28 16.01 -13.05
CA HIS A 13 -14.70 17.34 -12.88
C HIS A 13 -14.40 18.00 -14.23
N ARG A 14 -14.30 19.32 -14.20
CA ARG A 14 -13.84 20.16 -15.31
C ARG A 14 -13.01 21.32 -14.78
N CYS A 15 -12.20 21.93 -15.64
CA CYS A 15 -11.47 23.14 -15.28
C CYS A 15 -12.41 24.32 -15.05
N TRP A 16 -12.08 25.17 -14.09
CA TRP A 16 -12.84 26.38 -13.81
C TRP A 16 -12.63 27.46 -14.88
N VAL A 17 -13.72 28.08 -15.33
CA VAL A 17 -13.74 29.06 -16.41
C VAL A 17 -14.38 30.36 -15.94
N HIS A 18 -13.62 31.45 -15.91
CA HIS A 18 -14.06 32.78 -15.45
C HIS A 18 -15.38 33.28 -16.07
N ILE A 19 -15.60 33.03 -17.37
CA ILE A 19 -16.78 33.54 -18.09
C ILE A 19 -18.04 32.77 -17.70
N LEU A 20 -17.89 31.50 -17.30
CA LEU A 20 -19.00 30.60 -17.03
C LEU A 20 -19.33 30.50 -15.54
N ASP A 21 -18.29 30.42 -14.71
CA ASP A 21 -18.41 30.07 -13.30
C ASP A 21 -18.37 31.30 -12.38
N ASN A 22 -18.25 32.51 -12.93
CA ASN A 22 -18.42 33.76 -12.18
C ASN A 22 -19.91 34.18 -12.19
N ASP A 23 -20.51 34.29 -11.01
CA ASP A 23 -21.95 34.57 -10.75
C ASP A 23 -22.49 35.90 -11.33
N THR A 24 -21.67 36.68 -12.03
CA THR A 24 -22.07 37.94 -12.69
C THR A 24 -22.80 37.77 -14.03
N VAL A 25 -23.23 36.56 -14.42
CA VAL A 25 -24.27 36.42 -15.46
C VAL A 25 -25.65 36.73 -14.87
N SER A 26 -25.75 37.85 -14.15
CA SER A 26 -27.02 38.54 -13.98
C SER A 26 -27.35 39.17 -15.33
N VAL A 27 -28.26 38.50 -16.04
CA VAL A 27 -29.18 39.04 -17.05
C VAL A 27 -29.15 40.56 -17.10
N ASN A 28 -28.39 41.14 -18.04
CA ASN A 28 -28.62 42.48 -18.56
C ASN A 28 -27.90 42.63 -19.90
N GLY A 29 -28.61 42.19 -20.95
CA GLY A 29 -28.56 42.76 -22.29
C GLY A 29 -27.23 42.72 -23.05
N THR A 30 -26.89 41.55 -23.62
CA THR A 30 -26.49 41.37 -25.04
C THR A 30 -26.07 39.90 -25.24
N GLY A 31 -26.84 39.15 -26.05
CA GLY A 31 -26.48 37.85 -26.65
C GLY A 31 -25.81 36.81 -25.74
N ILE A 32 -26.59 36.07 -24.95
CA ILE A 32 -26.08 34.98 -24.09
C ILE A 32 -25.56 33.84 -24.97
N LEU A 33 -24.24 33.64 -25.00
CA LEU A 33 -23.62 32.44 -25.55
C LEU A 33 -24.05 31.24 -24.70
N SER A 34 -24.54 30.15 -25.31
CA SER A 34 -24.93 28.94 -24.58
C SER A 34 -23.77 28.43 -23.71
N GLN A 35 -24.05 27.93 -22.50
CA GLN A 35 -23.07 27.37 -21.57
C GLN A 35 -22.15 26.33 -22.23
N ASP A 36 -22.72 25.50 -23.11
CA ASP A 36 -21.98 24.51 -23.88
C ASP A 36 -21.01 25.13 -24.90
N ALA A 37 -21.38 26.29 -25.46
CA ALA A 37 -20.56 27.02 -26.40
C ALA A 37 -19.38 27.71 -25.71
N VAL A 38 -19.57 28.23 -24.49
CA VAL A 38 -18.48 28.77 -23.64
C VAL A 38 -17.50 27.66 -23.23
N LEU A 39 -18.01 26.46 -22.91
CA LEU A 39 -17.17 25.31 -22.58
C LEU A 39 -16.29 24.89 -23.77
N ARG A 40 -16.88 24.76 -24.97
CA ARG A 40 -16.16 24.35 -26.18
C ARG A 40 -15.05 25.30 -26.61
N ILE A 41 -15.19 26.60 -26.35
CA ILE A 41 -14.13 27.58 -26.67
C ILE A 41 -13.02 27.63 -25.62
N SER A 42 -13.27 27.12 -24.41
CA SER A 42 -12.36 27.28 -23.26
C SER A 42 -11.58 26.01 -22.94
N ILE A 43 -12.15 24.83 -23.21
CA ILE A 43 -11.57 23.53 -22.88
C ILE A 43 -11.45 22.69 -24.17
N PRO A 44 -10.25 22.16 -24.49
CA PRO A 44 -10.07 21.26 -25.63
C PRO A 44 -10.91 19.99 -25.49
N LEU A 45 -11.12 19.29 -26.61
CA LEU A 45 -11.75 17.97 -26.59
C LEU A 45 -10.65 16.91 -26.59
N ASP A 46 -10.80 15.91 -25.72
CA ASP A 46 -10.00 14.70 -25.74
C ASP A 46 -10.41 13.79 -26.94
N SER A 47 -9.65 12.73 -27.16
CA SER A 47 -9.84 11.68 -28.18
C SER A 47 -11.27 11.12 -28.26
N ASN A 48 -12.02 11.17 -27.15
CA ASN A 48 -13.40 10.70 -27.05
C ASN A 48 -14.45 11.79 -27.36
N LEU A 49 -14.04 12.94 -27.91
CA LEU A 49 -14.88 14.12 -28.14
C LEU A 49 -15.58 14.62 -26.87
N ARG A 50 -14.92 14.47 -25.71
CA ARG A 50 -15.36 15.00 -24.42
C ARG A 50 -14.42 16.12 -23.99
N PRO A 51 -14.88 17.08 -23.17
CA PRO A 51 -14.00 18.10 -22.62
C PRO A 51 -12.80 17.44 -21.92
N GLU A 52 -11.61 17.92 -22.24
CA GLU A 52 -10.39 17.47 -21.60
C GLU A 52 -10.42 17.83 -20.12
N LYS A 53 -9.92 16.90 -19.31
CA LYS A 53 -10.05 16.97 -17.87
C LYS A 53 -8.89 17.64 -17.17
N CYS A 54 -7.73 17.80 -17.81
CA CYS A 54 -6.50 18.25 -17.13
C CYS A 54 -5.92 19.55 -17.69
N HIS A 55 -6.36 19.93 -18.88
CA HIS A 55 -5.82 21.07 -19.59
C HIS A 55 -6.93 21.97 -20.12
N ARG A 56 -6.62 23.24 -20.29
CA ARG A 56 -7.50 24.27 -20.85
C ARG A 56 -6.74 25.15 -21.82
N PHE A 57 -7.44 25.85 -22.69
CA PHE A 57 -6.80 26.85 -23.53
C PHE A 57 -6.34 28.05 -22.72
N LEU A 58 -5.15 28.57 -23.02
CA LEU A 58 -4.62 29.81 -22.44
C LEU A 58 -5.56 31.01 -22.71
N HIS A 59 -6.19 31.04 -23.89
CA HIS A 59 -7.17 32.05 -24.28
C HIS A 59 -8.39 31.39 -24.92
N PRO A 60 -9.61 31.92 -24.69
CA PRO A 60 -10.84 31.38 -25.28
C PRO A 60 -10.80 31.47 -26.80
N GLN A 61 -10.99 30.33 -27.45
CA GLN A 61 -10.90 30.18 -28.90
C GLN A 61 -12.24 30.46 -29.56
N TRP A 62 -12.62 31.74 -29.63
CA TRP A 62 -13.90 32.19 -30.22
C TRP A 62 -14.12 31.70 -31.66
N HIS A 63 -13.03 31.44 -32.40
CA HIS A 63 -13.07 30.84 -33.74
C HIS A 63 -13.79 29.47 -33.77
N LEU A 64 -13.79 28.72 -32.66
CA LEU A 64 -14.48 27.42 -32.56
C LEU A 64 -16.02 27.53 -32.59
N LEU A 65 -16.59 28.74 -32.38
CA LEU A 65 -18.05 28.95 -32.45
C LEU A 65 -18.59 29.00 -33.88
N HIS A 66 -17.73 29.29 -34.85
CA HIS A 66 -18.10 29.60 -36.24
C HIS A 66 -17.66 28.54 -37.25
N LEU A 67 -17.62 27.25 -36.89
CA LEU A 67 -17.23 26.22 -37.85
C LEU A 67 -18.37 25.87 -38.83
N ASN A 68 -18.26 26.41 -40.04
CA ASN A 68 -18.72 25.79 -41.29
C ASN A 68 -17.57 25.65 -42.32
N GLY A 69 -16.31 25.75 -41.87
CA GLY A 69 -15.12 25.75 -42.73
C GLY A 69 -14.01 24.85 -42.17
N THR A 70 -13.29 24.24 -43.10
CA THR A 70 -12.18 23.28 -42.99
C THR A 70 -11.25 23.52 -41.79
N PHE A 71 -11.01 22.48 -41.00
CA PHE A 71 -10.03 22.46 -39.91
C PHE A 71 -8.65 22.93 -40.42
N PRO A 72 -8.12 24.08 -39.99
CA PRO A 72 -6.73 24.40 -40.27
C PRO A 72 -5.86 23.41 -39.49
N ASN A 73 -4.73 23.00 -40.08
CA ASN A 73 -3.73 22.19 -39.39
C ASN A 73 -3.44 22.79 -38.01
N MET A 74 -3.74 22.02 -36.94
CA MET A 74 -3.47 22.37 -35.55
C MET A 74 -1.97 22.64 -35.40
N SER A 75 -1.57 23.89 -35.57
CA SER A 75 -0.41 24.40 -34.87
C SER A 75 -0.83 24.35 -33.41
N GLU A 76 -0.06 23.61 -32.61
CA GLU A 76 -0.15 23.44 -31.15
C GLU A 76 -0.99 24.55 -30.52
N LEU A 77 -2.28 24.28 -30.24
CA LEU A 77 -3.09 25.26 -29.54
C LEU A 77 -2.48 25.43 -28.16
N ASP A 78 -2.14 26.67 -27.80
CA ASP A 78 -1.54 27.00 -26.51
C ASP A 78 -2.48 26.55 -25.38
N THR A 79 -2.15 25.39 -24.82
CA THR A 79 -2.92 24.70 -23.78
C THR A 79 -2.09 24.71 -22.52
N GLU A 80 -2.70 25.02 -21.39
CA GLU A 80 -2.06 25.05 -20.08
C GLU A 80 -2.79 24.11 -19.11
N ALA A 81 -2.10 23.72 -18.03
CA ALA A 81 -2.73 23.04 -16.90
C ALA A 81 -3.76 23.96 -16.23
N CYS A 82 -4.77 23.39 -15.59
CA CYS A 82 -5.86 24.16 -15.00
C CYS A 82 -5.42 24.86 -13.70
N VAL A 83 -5.03 26.13 -13.82
CA VAL A 83 -4.48 26.96 -12.73
C VAL A 83 -5.54 27.59 -11.83
N ASN A 84 -6.76 27.78 -12.33
CA ASN A 84 -7.81 28.51 -11.61
C ASN A 84 -8.73 27.58 -10.79
N GLY A 85 -8.27 26.36 -10.49
CA GLY A 85 -9.03 25.36 -9.77
C GLY A 85 -10.03 24.57 -10.62
N TRP A 86 -10.85 23.78 -9.94
CA TRP A 86 -11.71 22.75 -10.51
C TRP A 86 -13.17 22.95 -10.13
N VAL A 87 -14.08 22.58 -11.03
CA VAL A 87 -15.50 22.42 -10.71
C VAL A 87 -15.83 20.94 -10.64
N TYR A 88 -16.18 20.48 -9.45
CA TYR A 88 -16.51 19.09 -9.15
C TYR A 88 -18.01 18.83 -9.18
N ASP A 89 -18.40 17.68 -9.72
CA ASP A 89 -19.74 17.14 -9.57
C ASP A 89 -19.88 16.47 -8.19
N GLN A 90 -20.68 17.08 -7.31
CA GLN A 90 -20.90 16.63 -5.94
C GLN A 90 -22.05 15.59 -5.82
N SER A 91 -22.58 15.10 -6.94
CA SER A 91 -23.67 14.12 -6.95
C SER A 91 -23.34 12.80 -6.24
N SER A 92 -22.08 12.36 -6.31
CA SER A 92 -21.62 11.06 -5.79
C SER A 92 -20.91 11.19 -4.44
N PHE A 93 -20.07 12.23 -4.28
CA PHE A 93 -19.26 12.46 -3.08
C PHE A 93 -19.24 13.95 -2.74
N SER A 94 -19.48 14.30 -1.48
CA SER A 94 -19.47 15.70 -1.03
C SER A 94 -18.04 16.24 -0.90
N SER A 95 -17.08 15.43 -0.46
CA SER A 95 -15.65 15.78 -0.40
C SER A 95 -14.80 14.52 -0.40
N THR A 96 -13.72 14.51 -1.18
CA THR A 96 -12.68 13.47 -1.19
C THR A 96 -11.30 14.12 -1.01
N ILE A 97 -10.28 13.33 -0.67
CA ILE A 97 -8.91 13.84 -0.50
C ILE A 97 -8.38 14.47 -1.79
N VAL A 98 -8.89 14.03 -2.94
CA VAL A 98 -8.53 14.58 -4.25
C VAL A 98 -9.14 15.96 -4.45
N THR A 99 -10.41 16.16 -4.07
CA THR A 99 -11.10 17.45 -4.23
C THR A 99 -10.70 18.47 -3.17
N GLU A 100 -10.32 18.02 -1.96
CA GLU A 100 -9.89 18.91 -0.87
C GLU A 100 -8.56 19.60 -1.18
N TRP A 101 -7.66 18.90 -1.89
CA TRP A 101 -6.33 19.40 -2.21
C TRP A 101 -6.14 19.76 -3.70
N ASP A 102 -7.17 19.60 -4.53
CA ASP A 102 -7.14 19.86 -5.98
C ASP A 102 -6.09 19.04 -6.78
N LEU A 103 -5.74 17.83 -6.33
CA LEU A 103 -4.71 16.97 -6.94
C LEU A 103 -5.21 16.07 -8.08
N VAL A 104 -6.27 16.43 -8.80
CA VAL A 104 -6.97 15.52 -9.71
C VAL A 104 -6.06 14.87 -10.76
N CYS A 105 -5.23 15.69 -11.43
CA CYS A 105 -4.36 15.25 -12.53
C CYS A 105 -3.06 14.61 -12.05
N GLU A 106 -2.57 14.97 -10.87
CA GLU A 106 -1.34 14.40 -10.28
C GLU A 106 -1.61 13.17 -9.39
N PHE A 107 -2.88 12.90 -9.07
CA PHE A 107 -3.27 11.81 -8.18
C PHE A 107 -2.89 10.42 -8.71
N GLN A 108 -2.93 10.21 -10.03
CA GLN A 108 -2.53 8.93 -10.65
C GLN A 108 -1.05 8.61 -10.41
N LEU A 109 -0.20 9.63 -10.47
CA LEU A 109 1.24 9.50 -10.20
C LEU A 109 1.47 9.19 -8.71
N LEU A 110 0.80 9.91 -7.81
CA LEU A 110 0.92 9.73 -6.38
C LEU A 110 0.59 8.29 -5.94
N ASN A 111 -0.48 7.70 -6.48
CA ASN A 111 -0.86 6.32 -6.22
C ASN A 111 0.21 5.32 -6.69
N SER A 112 0.77 5.57 -7.87
CA SER A 112 1.80 4.70 -8.45
C SER A 112 3.08 4.73 -7.61
N VAL A 113 3.50 5.93 -7.17
CA VAL A 113 4.66 6.12 -6.30
C VAL A 113 4.44 5.44 -4.94
N SER A 114 3.28 5.62 -4.32
CA SER A 114 2.96 4.99 -3.02
C SER A 114 3.05 3.47 -3.08
N LYS A 115 2.46 2.85 -4.11
CA LYS A 115 2.51 1.39 -4.32
C LYS A 115 3.94 0.89 -4.53
N PHE A 116 4.73 1.61 -5.32
CA PHE A 116 6.13 1.26 -5.53
C PHE A 116 6.92 1.32 -4.22
N LEU A 117 6.77 2.39 -3.44
CA LEU A 117 7.44 2.54 -2.14
C LEU A 117 7.01 1.44 -1.16
N PHE A 118 5.72 1.11 -1.13
CA PHE A 118 5.21 0.03 -0.30
C PHE A 118 5.83 -1.32 -0.68
N MET A 119 5.81 -1.69 -1.96
CA MET A 119 6.40 -2.95 -2.44
C MET A 119 7.93 -3.01 -2.25
N ALA A 120 8.63 -1.90 -2.47
CA ALA A 120 10.06 -1.83 -2.21
C ALA A 120 10.37 -2.00 -0.71
N GLY A 121 9.59 -1.33 0.15
CA GLY A 121 9.72 -1.42 1.61
C GLY A 121 9.47 -2.83 2.13
N THR A 122 8.45 -3.53 1.64
CA THR A 122 8.15 -4.91 2.04
C THR A 122 9.24 -5.88 1.58
N LEU A 123 9.79 -5.71 0.38
CA LEU A 123 10.90 -6.53 -0.12
C LEU A 123 12.15 -6.37 0.76
N VAL A 124 12.57 -5.12 1.01
CA VAL A 124 13.74 -4.82 1.83
C VAL A 124 13.54 -5.30 3.27
N GLY A 125 12.36 -5.05 3.84
CA GLY A 125 12.00 -5.52 5.18
C GLY A 125 12.06 -7.04 5.30
N SER A 126 11.58 -7.77 4.28
CA SER A 126 11.60 -9.23 4.25
C SER A 126 13.02 -9.79 4.17
N ILE A 127 13.89 -9.18 3.36
CA ILE A 127 15.29 -9.59 3.24
C ILE A 127 16.02 -9.37 4.58
N ILE A 128 15.85 -8.21 5.20
CA ILE A 128 16.49 -7.89 6.49
C ILE A 128 15.97 -8.83 7.58
N TYR A 129 14.64 -8.98 7.69
CA TYR A 129 14.03 -9.84 8.69
C TYR A 129 14.40 -11.31 8.48
N GLY A 130 14.45 -11.78 7.23
CA GLY A 130 14.92 -13.12 6.88
C GLY A 130 16.36 -13.35 7.33
N HIS A 131 17.29 -12.48 6.94
CA HIS A 131 18.70 -12.59 7.34
C HIS A 131 18.91 -12.52 8.85
N LEU A 132 18.17 -11.65 9.54
CA LEU A 132 18.21 -11.60 10.99
C LEU A 132 17.67 -12.91 11.57
N SER A 133 16.48 -13.35 11.15
CA SER A 133 15.86 -14.59 11.62
C SER A 133 16.77 -15.79 11.44
N ASP A 134 17.39 -15.96 10.27
CA ASP A 134 18.28 -17.08 10.00
C ASP A 134 19.50 -17.07 10.91
N ARG A 135 20.08 -15.89 11.16
CA ARG A 135 21.22 -15.75 12.06
C ARG A 135 20.83 -16.02 13.52
N TRP A 136 19.73 -15.44 13.99
CA TRP A 136 19.26 -15.63 15.37
C TRP A 136 18.78 -17.06 15.62
N LEU A 137 18.14 -17.70 14.63
CA LEU A 137 17.70 -19.10 14.72
C LEU A 137 18.90 -20.06 14.67
N MET A 138 19.86 -19.85 13.76
CA MET A 138 21.05 -20.71 13.66
C MET A 138 22.00 -20.54 14.87
N GLU A 139 22.11 -19.33 15.42
CA GLU A 139 22.84 -19.07 16.67
C GLU A 139 22.04 -19.46 17.93
N SER A 140 20.74 -19.82 17.78
CA SER A 140 19.96 -20.24 18.94
C SER A 140 20.45 -21.59 19.46
N ALA A 141 20.63 -21.67 20.78
CA ALA A 141 20.96 -22.91 21.44
C ALA A 141 19.97 -24.03 21.07
N ARG A 142 18.68 -23.72 20.96
CA ARG A 142 17.64 -24.68 20.60
C ARG A 142 17.89 -25.35 19.23
N TRP A 143 18.26 -24.59 18.19
CA TRP A 143 18.54 -25.15 16.86
C TRP A 143 19.81 -26.01 16.84
N LEU A 144 20.88 -25.57 17.51
CA LEU A 144 22.14 -26.34 17.62
C LEU A 144 21.91 -27.68 18.31
N ILE A 145 21.06 -27.69 19.33
CA ILE A 145 20.76 -28.93 20.05
C ILE A 145 19.85 -29.85 19.21
N ILE A 146 18.88 -29.31 18.46
CA ILE A 146 18.03 -30.10 17.54
C ILE A 146 18.85 -30.72 16.38
N THR A 147 19.89 -30.03 15.91
CA THR A 147 20.76 -30.52 14.82
C THR A 147 21.85 -31.50 15.26
N ASN A 148 21.71 -32.07 16.47
CA ASN A 148 22.64 -33.04 17.07
C ASN A 148 24.07 -32.48 17.27
N LYS A 149 24.19 -31.18 17.54
CA LYS A 149 25.44 -30.49 17.90
C LYS A 149 25.33 -29.86 19.30
N PRO A 150 25.21 -30.66 20.37
CA PRO A 150 24.95 -30.16 21.72
C PRO A 150 26.12 -29.35 22.30
N GLU A 151 27.35 -29.65 21.87
CA GLU A 151 28.58 -28.97 22.30
C GLU A 151 28.55 -27.46 21.99
N ASP A 152 28.18 -27.12 20.75
CA ASP A 152 28.08 -25.73 20.28
C ASP A 152 26.90 -25.01 20.95
N GLY A 153 25.80 -25.73 21.17
CA GLY A 153 24.64 -25.20 21.90
C GLY A 153 24.98 -24.83 23.35
N LEU A 154 25.73 -25.68 24.06
CA LEU A 154 26.20 -25.40 25.43
C LEU A 154 27.07 -24.13 25.48
N LYS A 155 27.95 -23.95 24.49
CA LYS A 155 28.81 -22.76 24.38
C LYS A 155 28.00 -21.48 24.23
N GLU A 156 26.96 -21.49 23.39
CA GLU A 156 26.08 -20.33 23.22
C GLU A 156 25.22 -20.06 24.47
N LEU A 157 24.72 -21.11 25.15
CA LEU A 157 24.00 -20.96 26.42
C LEU A 157 24.88 -20.31 27.50
N ARG A 158 26.15 -20.70 27.60
CA ARG A 158 27.11 -20.09 28.54
C ARG A 158 27.37 -18.63 28.24
N LYS A 159 27.54 -18.27 26.95
CA LYS A 159 27.67 -16.87 26.53
C LYS A 159 26.42 -16.05 26.88
N ALA A 160 25.23 -16.59 26.68
CA ALA A 160 23.97 -15.94 27.03
C ALA A 160 23.81 -15.77 28.55
N ALA A 161 24.14 -16.79 29.33
CA ALA A 161 24.13 -16.74 30.80
C ALA A 161 25.08 -15.65 31.32
N HIS A 162 26.27 -15.52 30.71
CA HIS A 162 27.22 -14.47 31.06
C HIS A 162 26.71 -13.06 30.71
N ARG A 163 26.10 -12.87 29.52
CA ARG A 163 25.49 -11.59 29.11
C ARG A 163 24.34 -11.16 30.02
N ASN A 164 23.59 -12.13 30.56
CA ASN A 164 22.49 -11.90 31.49
C ASN A 164 22.92 -11.82 32.97
N GLY A 165 24.23 -11.85 33.27
CA GLY A 165 24.75 -11.76 34.63
C GLY A 165 24.61 -13.02 35.49
N LYS A 166 24.13 -14.14 34.93
CA LYS A 166 23.88 -15.43 35.60
C LYS A 166 25.09 -16.39 35.45
N LYS A 167 26.25 -15.95 35.93
CA LYS A 167 27.54 -16.62 35.68
C LYS A 167 27.62 -17.99 36.38
N ASP A 168 27.09 -18.08 37.59
CA ASP A 168 26.98 -19.30 38.40
C ASP A 168 26.22 -20.43 37.69
N VAL A 169 25.11 -20.09 37.01
CA VAL A 169 24.32 -21.05 36.22
C VAL A 169 25.10 -21.47 34.96
N GLY A 170 25.82 -20.54 34.34
CA GLY A 170 26.69 -20.81 33.17
C GLY A 170 27.77 -21.86 33.46
N ASP A 171 28.41 -21.75 34.62
CA ASP A 171 29.49 -22.65 35.01
C ASP A 171 28.99 -24.03 35.46
N THR A 172 27.74 -24.11 35.93
CA THR A 172 27.08 -25.37 36.36
C THR A 172 26.44 -26.15 35.19
N LEU A 173 26.26 -25.52 34.02
CA LEU A 173 25.72 -26.15 32.82
C LEU A 173 26.72 -27.18 32.24
N THR A 174 26.39 -28.46 32.33
CA THR A 174 27.15 -29.58 31.73
C THR A 174 26.41 -30.20 30.54
N LEU A 175 27.14 -30.94 29.70
CA LEU A 175 26.58 -31.63 28.53
C LEU A 175 25.50 -32.66 28.93
N GLU A 176 25.70 -33.33 30.07
CA GLU A 176 24.76 -34.31 30.62
C GLU A 176 23.44 -33.67 31.04
N VAL A 177 23.51 -32.54 31.76
CA VAL A 177 22.32 -31.76 32.15
C VAL A 177 21.58 -31.33 30.90
N LEU A 178 22.28 -30.77 29.91
CA LEU A 178 21.68 -30.33 28.65
C LEU A 178 20.97 -31.46 27.90
N THR A 179 21.62 -32.63 27.80
CA THR A 179 21.09 -33.81 27.09
C THR A 179 19.91 -34.43 27.84
N SER A 180 19.90 -34.41 29.16
CA SER A 180 18.77 -34.88 29.97
C SER A 180 17.54 -33.98 29.83
N THR A 181 17.72 -32.65 29.88
CA THR A 181 16.62 -31.69 29.63
C THR A 181 16.10 -31.79 28.20
N MET A 182 16.98 -32.07 27.24
CA MET A 182 16.59 -32.34 25.85
C MET A 182 15.68 -33.54 25.71
N GLN A 183 16.04 -34.64 26.35
CA GLN A 183 15.26 -35.87 26.32
C GLN A 183 13.89 -35.66 26.99
N GLU A 184 13.86 -34.95 28.11
CA GLU A 184 12.63 -34.59 28.83
C GLU A 184 11.71 -33.69 27.96
N GLU A 185 12.26 -32.65 27.34
CA GLU A 185 11.51 -31.75 26.45
C GLU A 185 11.05 -32.45 25.15
N LEU A 186 11.84 -33.38 24.62
CA LEU A 186 11.48 -34.16 23.43
C LEU A 186 10.34 -35.14 23.73
N GLU A 187 10.35 -35.75 24.91
CA GLU A 187 9.27 -36.62 25.38
C GLU A 187 7.99 -35.83 25.68
N ALA A 188 8.12 -34.65 26.28
CA ALA A 188 7.01 -33.71 26.47
C ALA A 188 6.41 -33.24 25.13
N ALA A 189 7.25 -32.90 24.15
CA ALA A 189 6.82 -32.45 22.82
C ALA A 189 6.26 -33.59 21.94
N ARG A 190 6.64 -34.85 22.19
CA ARG A 190 6.07 -36.02 21.51
C ARG A 190 4.62 -36.31 21.91
N THR A 191 4.13 -35.70 22.99
CA THR A 191 2.70 -35.74 23.30
C THR A 191 1.96 -35.01 22.16
N LYS A 192 1.18 -35.76 21.37
CA LYS A 192 0.53 -35.25 20.14
C LYS A 192 -0.30 -34.00 20.43
N HIS A 193 0.24 -32.83 20.14
CA HIS A 193 -0.53 -31.58 20.12
C HIS A 193 -1.47 -31.64 18.92
N THR A 194 -2.78 -31.53 19.17
CA THR A 194 -3.78 -31.51 18.10
C THR A 194 -3.98 -30.08 17.62
N VAL A 195 -4.38 -29.86 16.36
CA VAL A 195 -4.66 -28.52 15.81
C VAL A 195 -5.63 -27.72 16.70
N CYS A 196 -6.53 -28.39 17.44
CA CYS A 196 -7.40 -27.78 18.44
C CYS A 196 -6.66 -27.15 19.64
N ASP A 197 -5.50 -27.67 20.04
CA ASP A 197 -4.67 -27.12 21.12
C ASP A 197 -4.00 -25.80 20.72
N LEU A 198 -3.78 -25.60 19.41
CA LEU A 198 -3.30 -24.35 18.82
C LEU A 198 -4.24 -23.17 19.15
N PHE A 199 -5.54 -23.44 19.16
CA PHE A 199 -6.57 -22.46 19.50
C PHE A 199 -6.84 -22.38 21.01
N ARG A 200 -6.46 -23.38 21.79
CA ARG A 200 -6.69 -23.43 23.24
C ARG A 200 -5.72 -22.54 24.02
N THR A 201 -4.52 -22.33 23.46
CA THR A 201 -3.45 -21.55 24.11
C THR A 201 -3.67 -20.05 23.87
N PRO A 202 -3.96 -19.24 24.93
CA PRO A 202 -4.41 -17.86 24.77
C PRO A 202 -3.37 -16.94 24.11
N ASN A 203 -2.08 -17.19 24.31
CA ASN A 203 -1.00 -16.44 23.68
C ASN A 203 -0.84 -16.77 22.18
N LEU A 204 -1.05 -18.03 21.80
CA LEU A 204 -0.94 -18.48 20.41
C LEU A 204 -2.13 -18.02 19.59
N ARG A 205 -3.35 -18.07 20.17
CA ARG A 205 -4.55 -17.47 19.59
C ARG A 205 -4.37 -15.98 19.31
N LYS A 206 -3.84 -15.21 20.28
CA LYS A 206 -3.56 -13.78 20.09
C LYS A 206 -2.60 -13.53 18.94
N ARG A 207 -1.53 -14.32 18.81
CA ARG A 207 -0.56 -14.20 17.70
C ARG A 207 -1.17 -14.58 16.35
N ILE A 208 -1.94 -15.66 16.28
CA ILE A 208 -2.64 -16.08 15.06
C ILE A 208 -3.67 -15.02 14.65
N CYS A 209 -4.46 -14.50 15.59
CA CYS A 209 -5.37 -13.39 15.35
C CYS A 209 -4.62 -12.14 14.88
N LEU A 210 -3.54 -11.73 15.55
CA LEU A 210 -2.74 -10.58 15.13
C LEU A 210 -2.20 -10.75 13.71
N LEU A 211 -1.65 -11.91 13.38
CA LEU A 211 -1.12 -12.20 12.04
C LEU A 211 -2.23 -12.23 10.98
N SER A 212 -3.42 -12.74 11.30
CA SER A 212 -4.56 -12.72 10.38
C SER A 212 -5.16 -11.32 10.22
N PHE A 213 -5.21 -10.52 11.30
CA PHE A 213 -5.57 -9.11 11.22
C PHE A 213 -4.56 -8.32 10.39
N VAL A 214 -3.25 -8.53 10.59
CA VAL A 214 -2.21 -7.89 9.79
C VAL A 214 -2.34 -8.28 8.31
N ARG A 215 -2.56 -9.56 8.00
CA ARG A 215 -2.80 -10.02 6.62
C ARG A 215 -4.05 -9.43 5.98
N LEU A 216 -5.14 -9.27 6.73
CA LEU A 216 -6.36 -8.62 6.25
C LEU A 216 -6.18 -7.10 6.04
N ILE A 217 -5.31 -6.47 6.83
CA ILE A 217 -4.97 -5.04 6.71
C ILE A 217 -4.06 -4.81 5.51
N THR A 218 -3.06 -5.66 5.30
CA THR A 218 -2.11 -5.52 4.18
C THR A 218 -2.71 -5.86 2.83
N GLY A 219 -3.85 -6.57 2.78
CA GLY A 219 -4.62 -6.78 1.55
C GLY A 219 -3.73 -7.31 0.42
N ASP A 220 -3.04 -8.43 0.67
CA ASP A 220 -2.27 -9.07 -0.40
C ASP A 220 -3.23 -9.61 -1.46
N ASP A 221 -3.24 -8.96 -2.62
CA ASP A 221 -3.55 -9.58 -3.91
C ASP A 221 -2.46 -10.62 -4.23
N ALA A 222 -2.36 -11.68 -3.43
CA ALA A 222 -1.51 -12.83 -3.68
C ALA A 222 -2.33 -13.98 -4.30
N GLU A 223 -3.18 -13.68 -5.28
CA GLU A 223 -3.87 -14.70 -6.07
C GLU A 223 -3.07 -15.13 -7.32
N ASN A 224 -1.78 -14.79 -7.41
CA ASN A 224 -0.91 -15.29 -8.49
C ASN A 224 0.49 -15.72 -8.07
N PHE A 225 0.73 -15.99 -6.78
CA PHE A 225 1.95 -16.66 -6.30
C PHE A 225 1.66 -18.12 -5.90
N ASN A 226 0.75 -18.76 -6.64
CA ASN A 226 0.19 -20.07 -6.29
C ASN A 226 0.88 -21.23 -7.02
N HIS A 227 2.21 -21.16 -7.22
CA HIS A 227 2.90 -22.31 -7.82
C HIS A 227 4.26 -22.73 -7.29
N ASP A 228 4.89 -22.05 -6.32
CA ASP A 228 6.23 -22.52 -5.87
C ASP A 228 6.54 -22.54 -4.37
N LEU A 229 5.68 -22.07 -3.47
CA LEU A 229 6.07 -21.98 -2.05
C LEU A 229 5.02 -22.47 -1.05
N GLN A 230 4.78 -23.78 -1.07
CA GLN A 230 4.67 -24.57 0.18
C GLN A 230 5.02 -26.03 -0.17
N PRO A 231 6.00 -26.67 0.51
CA PRO A 231 5.90 -26.90 1.96
C PRO A 231 7.25 -26.93 2.70
N SER A 232 7.55 -25.90 3.48
CA SER A 232 8.64 -25.98 4.49
C SER A 232 8.31 -25.31 5.83
N PHE A 233 7.16 -24.63 5.96
CA PHE A 233 6.79 -23.92 7.18
C PHE A 233 5.91 -24.69 8.18
N LEU A 234 5.78 -26.02 8.04
CA LEU A 234 4.98 -26.83 8.96
C LEU A 234 5.77 -27.51 10.10
N PHE A 235 7.05 -27.17 10.29
CA PHE A 235 7.88 -27.69 11.38
C PHE A 235 8.51 -26.57 12.20
N MET A 236 7.70 -25.75 12.88
CA MET A 236 8.14 -25.00 14.08
C MET A 236 6.94 -24.35 14.80
N ALA A 237 5.94 -25.17 15.16
CA ALA A 237 4.95 -24.82 16.17
C ALA A 237 4.94 -25.93 17.22
#